data_AF-A0A8T5ZNK9-F1
#
_entry.id   AF-A0A8T5ZNK9-F1
#
_cell.length_a   1.000
_cell.length_b   1.000
_cell.length_c   1.000
_cell.angle_alpha   90.00
_cell.angle_beta   90.00
_cell.angle_gamma   90.00
#
_symmetry.space_group_name_H-M   'P 1'
#
loop_
_entity.id
_entity.type
_entity.pdbx_description
1 polymer ?
#
loop_
_entity_poly.entity_id
_entity_poly.type
_entity_poly.pdbx_seq_one_letter_code
_entity_poly.pdbx_strand_id
1 'polypeptide(L)' 'MLRLLEEKIATPLGPLWVICDEQFRLRAVEWEEYSERMVQLLDIHYRKEGYERISATNPGGLSDKLR' A
#
# COMPACT_ATOMS: atom_id res chain seq x y z
N MET A 1 -6.98 11.59 10.52
CA MET A 1 -5.87 11.25 9.63
C MET A 1 -5.87 9.75 9.43
N LEU A 2 -5.92 9.28 8.18
CA LEU A 2 -5.94 7.86 7.82
C LEU A 2 -4.53 7.26 7.95
N ARG A 3 -4.42 6.05 8.51
CA ARG A 3 -3.16 5.29 8.53
C ARG A 3 -3.19 4.21 7.47
N LEU A 4 -2.21 4.28 6.59
CA LEU A 4 -1.99 3.29 5.55
C LEU A 4 -0.82 2.39 5.97
N LEU A 5 -1.12 1.13 6.23
CA LEU A 5 -0.13 0.09 6.48
C LEU A 5 0.42 -0.37 5.15
N GLU A 6 1.73 -0.33 4.99
CA GLU A 6 2.38 -0.70 3.74
C GLU A 6 3.44 -1.77 3.93
N GLU A 7 3.51 -2.67 2.96
CA GLU A 7 4.61 -3.59 2.82
C GLU A 7 5.04 -3.62 1.36
N LYS A 8 6.36 -3.74 1.14
CA LYS A 8 6.91 -4.05 -0.18
C LYS A 8 7.38 -5.50 -0.18
N ILE A 9 6.77 -6.32 -1.03
CA ILE A 9 7.12 -7.73 -1.17
C ILE A 9 7.93 -7.96 -2.45
N ALA A 10 8.86 -8.90 -2.40
CA ALA A 10 9.56 -9.37 -3.60
C ALA A 10 8.66 -10.35 -4.35
N THR A 11 8.53 -10.17 -5.66
CA THR A 11 7.87 -11.12 -6.57
C THR A 11 8.78 -11.42 -7.75
N PRO A 12 8.54 -12.49 -8.54
CA PRO A 12 9.32 -12.78 -9.75
C PRO A 12 9.30 -11.67 -10.81
N LEU A 13 8.29 -10.80 -10.79
CA LEU A 13 8.15 -9.69 -11.74
C LEU A 13 8.80 -8.39 -11.22
N GLY A 14 9.24 -8.37 -9.96
CA GLY A 14 9.80 -7.21 -9.29
C GLY A 14 9.14 -6.93 -7.93
N PRO A 15 9.55 -5.86 -7.23
CA PRO A 15 8.96 -5.49 -5.95
C PRO A 15 7.55 -4.92 -6.12
N LEU A 16 6.62 -5.40 -5.29
CA LEU A 16 5.21 -5.00 -5.29
C LEU A 16 4.87 -4.33 -3.95
N TRP A 17 4.29 -3.13 -4.01
CA TRP A 17 3.67 -2.47 -2.86
C TRP A 17 2.29 -3.05 -2.59
N VAL A 18 2.01 -3.35 -1.33
CA VAL A 18 0.70 -3.73 -0.82
C VAL A 18 0.34 -2.76 0.29
N ILE A 19 -0.74 -2.00 0.10
CA ILE A 19 -1.16 -0.95 1.05
C ILE A 19 -2.61 -1.19 1.47
N CYS A 20 -2.86 -1.18 2.77
CA CYS A 20 -4.21 -1.26 3.35
C CYS A 20 -4.41 -0.22 4.46
N ASP A 21 -5.65 -0.04 4.91
CA ASP A 21 -5.93 0.73 6.13
C ASP A 21 -5.79 -0.14 7.40
N GLU A 22 -5.99 0.47 8.57
CA GLU A 22 -5.98 -0.22 9.87
C GLU A 22 -7.13 -1.24 10.05
N GLN A 23 -8.11 -1.27 9.14
CA GLN A 23 -9.14 -2.32 9.09
C GLN A 23 -8.79 -3.41 8.06
N PHE A 24 -7.54 -3.43 7.57
CA PHE A 24 -7.01 -4.36 6.58
C PHE A 24 -7.77 -4.36 5.25
N ARG A 25 -8.42 -3.24 4.91
CA ARG A 25 -9.04 -3.05 3.59
C ARG A 25 -8.00 -2.53 2.63
N LEU A 26 -7.87 -3.19 1.48
CA LEU A 26 -6.90 -2.81 0.46
C LEU A 26 -7.14 -1.38 -0.04
N ARG A 27 -6.06 -0.63 -0.22
CA ARG A 27 -6.05 0.77 -0.67
C ARG A 27 -5.22 0.96 -1.93
N ALA A 28 -4.13 0.22 -2.07
CA ALA A 28 -3.34 0.15 -3.29
C ALA A 28 -2.58 -1.17 -3.40
N VAL A 29 -2.38 -1.61 -4.65
CA VAL A 29 -1.38 -2.63 -5.04
C VAL A 29 -0.70 -2.07 -6.29
N GLU A 30 0.60 -1.84 -6.22
CA GLU A 30 1.33 -1.20 -7.32
C GLU A 30 2.78 -1.70 -7.38
N TRP A 31 3.30 -1.84 -8.60
CA TRP A 31 4.71 -2.14 -8.80
C TRP A 31 5.59 -0.96 -8.37
N GLU A 32 6.77 -1.24 -7.81
CA GLU A 32 7.71 -0.18 -7.38
C GLU A 32 8.04 0.80 -8.51
N GLU A 33 8.15 0.33 -9.76
CA GLU A 33 8.40 1.18 -10.93
C GLU A 33 7.30 2.23 -11.20
N TYR A 34 6.11 2.05 -10.63
CA TYR A 34 4.98 2.98 -10.73
C TYR A 34 4.62 3.62 -9.38
N SER A 35 5.53 3.61 -8.39
CA SER A 35 5.26 4.15 -7.05
C SER A 35 4.89 5.64 -7.04
N GLU A 36 5.43 6.44 -7.97
CA GLU A 36 5.01 7.85 -8.13
C GLU A 36 3.53 7.97 -8.50
N ARG A 37 3.03 7.12 -9.40
CA ARG A 37 1.61 7.06 -9.77
C ARG A 37 0.76 6.63 -8.58
N MET A 38 1.22 5.66 -7.79
CA MET A 38 0.54 5.25 -6.56
C MET A 38 0.37 6.42 -5.60
N VAL A 39 1.43 7.20 -5.36
CA VAL A 39 1.36 8.37 -4.48
C VAL A 39 0.35 9.40 -5.00
N GLN A 40 0.35 9.68 -6.31
CA GLN A 40 -0.65 10.58 -6.91
C GLN A 40 -2.09 10.10 -6.70
N LEU A 41 -2.35 8.80 -6.83
CA LEU A 41 -3.67 8.22 -6.59
C LEU A 41 -4.06 8.30 -5.10
N LEU A 42 -3.14 7.99 -4.19
CA LEU A 42 -3.38 8.15 -2.75
C LEU A 42 -3.70 9.61 -2.40
N ASP A 43 -3.00 10.56 -3.00
CA ASP A 43 -3.25 11.99 -2.79
C ASP A 43 -4.62 12.41 -3.34
N ILE A 44 -5.02 11.93 -4.51
CA ILE A 44 -6.36 12.19 -5.07
C ILE A 44 -7.45 11.72 -4.09
N HIS A 45 -7.26 10.56 -3.47
CA HIS A 45 -8.28 9.94 -2.62
C HIS A 45 -8.29 10.44 -1.18
N TYR A 46 -7.13 10.73 -0.59
CA TYR A 46 -7.00 10.86 0.87
C TYR A 46 -6.31 12.14 1.33
N ARG A 47 -5.83 13.01 0.44
CA ARG A 47 -5.11 14.23 0.86
C ARG A 47 -5.96 15.19 1.69
N LYS A 48 -7.28 15.21 1.49
CA LYS A 48 -8.19 16.17 2.14
C LYS A 48 -8.32 15.89 3.64
N GLU A 49 -8.47 14.63 4.02
CA GLU A 49 -8.55 14.16 5.40
C GLU A 49 -7.15 13.89 6.01
N GLY A 50 -6.13 13.87 5.14
CA GLY A 50 -4.75 13.55 5.45
C GLY A 50 -4.54 12.05 5.66
N TYR A 51 -3.39 11.56 5.24
CA TYR A 51 -2.96 10.20 5.52
C TYR A 51 -1.47 10.13 5.84
N GLU A 52 -1.09 9.10 6.59
CA GLU A 52 0.29 8.70 6.81
C GLU A 52 0.51 7.27 6.32
N ARG A 53 1.72 6.97 5.87
CA ARG A 53 2.14 5.64 5.44
C ARG A 53 3.07 5.06 6.51
N ILE A 54 2.76 3.85 6.98
CA ILE A 54 3.47 3.18 8.08
C ILE A 54 3.92 1.81 7.58
N SER A 55 5.22 1.54 7.65
CA SER A 55 5.76 0.22 7.34
C SER A 55 5.15 -0.84 8.24
N ALA A 56 4.67 -1.92 7.62
CA ALA A 56 4.11 -3.09 8.28
C ALA A 56 4.69 -4.37 7.65
N THR A 57 4.55 -5.48 8.36
CA THR A 57 4.87 -6.81 7.85
C THR A 57 3.59 -7.62 7.77
N ASN A 58 3.21 -8.00 6.55
CA ASN A 58 2.03 -8.77 6.20
C ASN A 58 0.72 -8.29 6.86
N PRO A 59 0.32 -7.01 6.67
CA PRO A 59 -0.84 -6.46 7.34
C PRO A 59 -2.11 -7.22 6.91
N GLY A 60 -2.82 -7.79 7.89
CA GLY A 60 -4.03 -8.58 7.66
C GLY A 60 -3.83 -9.87 6.85
N GLY A 61 -2.58 -10.35 6.71
CA GLY A 61 -2.25 -11.52 5.88
C GLY A 61 -2.36 -11.24 4.37
N LEU A 62 -2.41 -9.98 3.95
CA LEU A 62 -2.66 -9.62 2.55
C LEU A 62 -1.50 -10.00 1.62
N SER A 63 -0.27 -9.87 2.10
CA SER A 63 0.93 -10.17 1.31
C SER A 63 1.03 -11.65 0.98
N ASP A 64 0.66 -12.52 1.91
CA ASP A 64 0.66 -13.97 1.66
C ASP A 64 -0.38 -14.40 0.62
N LYS A 65 -1.45 -13.63 0.44
CA LYS A 65 -2.48 -13.91 -0.59
C LYS A 65 -2.01 -13.56 -2.01
N LEU A 66 -0.91 -12.83 -2.13
CA LEU A 66 -0.34 -12.37 -3.40
C LEU A 66 0.94 -13.13 -3.79
N ARG A 67 1.38 -14.09 -2.97
CA ARG A 67 2.53 -14.95 -3.23
C ARG A 67 2.17 -16.18 -4.06
#